data_AF-A0AAW9QQ33-F1
#
_entry.id   AF-A0AAW9QQ33-F1
#
_cell.length_a   1.000
_cell.length_b   1.000
_cell.length_c   1.000
_cell.angle_alpha   90.00
_cell.angle_beta   90.00
_cell.angle_gamma   90.00
#
_symmetry.space_group_name_H-M   'P 1'
#
loop_
_entity.id
_entity.type
_entity.pdbx_description
1 polymer ?
#
loop_
_entity_poly.entity_id
_entity_poly.type
_entity_poly.pdbx_seq_one_letter_code
_entity_poly.pdbx_strand_id
1 'polypeptide(L)'
;MKYRTVSYGYVKNSGNYENERIFLEAELEEGESYETVLEQLKKEVHTSLNDFEDYYKREREMRQLKNEIAELIEKREEARNLYEATRSFLETQGLKTDMPPFPQHKGYLTPAIEAENVDDLCF
;
A
#
# COMPACT_ATOMS: atom_id res chain seq x y z
N MET A 1 20.23 -6.88 43.64
CA MET A 1 19.75 -7.53 42.41
C MET A 1 20.71 -7.18 41.27
N LYS A 2 21.21 -8.19 40.54
CA LYS A 2 21.99 -7.97 39.31
C LYS A 2 21.00 -8.15 38.15
N TYR A 3 20.46 -7.04 37.66
CA TYR A 3 19.66 -7.06 36.43
C TYR A 3 20.56 -7.53 35.29
N ARG A 4 20.14 -8.60 34.60
CA ARG A 4 20.80 -9.07 33.38
C ARG A 4 19.88 -8.69 32.24
N THR A 5 20.29 -7.74 31.43
CA THR A 5 19.51 -7.33 30.25
C THR A 5 20.03 -8.08 29.03
N VAL A 6 19.11 -8.57 28.20
CA VAL A 6 19.43 -9.24 26.93
C VAL A 6 18.87 -8.39 25.82
N SER A 7 19.69 -8.15 24.81
CA SER A 7 19.28 -7.37 23.66
C SER A 7 19.56 -8.11 22.36
N TYR A 8 18.65 -8.02 21.41
CA TYR A 8 18.86 -8.50 20.06
C TYR A 8 18.49 -7.40 19.05
N GLY A 9 19.33 -7.23 18.04
CA GLY A 9 19.07 -6.27 16.98
C GLY A 9 19.45 -6.82 15.62
N TYR A 10 18.66 -6.46 14.62
CA TYR A 10 18.89 -6.78 13.23
C TYR A 10 18.99 -5.48 12.42
N VAL A 11 19.99 -5.42 11.55
CA VAL A 11 20.19 -4.28 10.63
C VAL A 11 19.86 -4.77 9.23
N LYS A 12 18.91 -4.08 8.58
CA LYS A 12 18.55 -4.31 7.20
C LYS A 12 18.87 -3.08 6.36
N ASN A 13 19.42 -3.30 5.18
CA ASN A 13 19.58 -2.24 4.20
C ASN A 13 18.22 -2.03 3.50
N SER A 14 17.63 -0.85 3.65
CA SER A 14 16.33 -0.49 3.06
C SER A 14 16.45 0.05 1.62
N GLY A 15 17.68 0.15 1.09
CA GLY A 15 18.01 0.78 -0.18
C GLY A 15 18.48 2.23 0.00
N ASN A 16 19.01 2.85 -1.06
CA ASN A 16 19.51 4.23 -1.05
C ASN A 16 20.54 4.56 0.05
N TYR A 17 21.38 3.60 0.46
CA TYR A 17 22.36 3.74 1.55
C TYR A 17 21.74 3.99 2.94
N GLU A 18 20.43 3.84 3.08
CA GLU A 18 19.76 3.89 4.37
C GLU A 18 19.73 2.49 4.99
N ASN A 19 20.04 2.43 6.28
CA ASN A 19 19.99 1.21 7.08
C ASN A 19 18.95 1.39 8.16
N GLU A 20 18.01 0.46 8.22
CA GLU A 20 17.02 0.39 9.28
C GLU A 20 17.47 -0.66 10.29
N ARG A 21 17.40 -0.29 11.57
CA ARG A 21 17.74 -1.17 12.68
C ARG A 21 16.50 -1.42 13.52
N ILE A 22 16.10 -2.67 13.61
CA ILE A 22 15.12 -3.12 14.60
C ILE A 22 15.90 -3.67 15.78
N PHE A 23 15.58 -3.21 16.98
CA PHE A 23 16.26 -3.57 18.21
C PHE A 23 15.22 -3.78 19.31
N LEU A 24 15.31 -4.92 19.99
CA LEU A 24 14.50 -5.24 21.15
C LEU A 24 15.42 -5.58 22.33
N GLU A 25 14.99 -5.17 23.51
CA GLU A 25 15.68 -5.37 24.77
C GLU A 25 14.70 -5.96 25.78
N ALA A 26 15.14 -6.96 26.53
CA ALA A 26 14.36 -7.62 27.57
C ALA A 26 15.18 -7.73 28.87
N GLU A 27 14.51 -7.53 29.99
CA GLU A 27 15.06 -7.75 31.32
C GLU A 27 14.85 -9.22 31.72
N LEU A 28 15.90 -9.91 32.17
CA LEU A 28 15.78 -11.29 32.66
C LEU A 28 15.29 -11.31 34.11
N GLU A 29 14.26 -12.11 34.37
CA GLU A 29 13.80 -12.42 35.73
C GLU A 29 14.64 -13.54 36.38
N GLU A 30 14.59 -13.65 37.71
CA GLU A 30 15.29 -14.69 38.46
C GLU A 30 14.71 -16.08 38.14
N GLY A 31 15.48 -16.91 37.43
CA GLY A 31 15.10 -18.28 37.05
C GLY A 31 14.92 -18.48 35.55
N GLU A 32 14.94 -17.40 34.76
CA GLU A 32 14.86 -17.49 33.31
C GLU A 32 16.20 -17.89 32.68
N SER A 33 16.12 -18.74 31.66
CA SER A 33 17.28 -19.07 30.83
C SER A 33 17.50 -17.99 29.79
N TYR A 34 18.73 -17.47 29.76
CA TYR A 34 19.20 -16.51 28.76
C TYR A 34 18.91 -16.96 27.31
N GLU A 35 19.06 -18.25 27.04
CA GLU A 35 18.87 -18.82 25.70
C GLU A 35 17.41 -18.72 25.26
N THR A 36 16.47 -18.96 26.17
CA THR A 36 15.03 -18.91 25.90
C THR A 36 14.56 -17.49 25.61
N VAL A 37 15.01 -16.51 26.39
CA VAL A 37 14.68 -15.09 26.18
C VAL A 37 15.30 -14.57 24.88
N LEU A 38 16.53 -14.99 24.55
CA LEU A 38 17.18 -14.61 23.29
C LEU A 38 16.46 -15.20 22.06
N GLU A 39 15.98 -16.44 22.13
CA GLU A 39 15.19 -17.05 21.04
C GLU A 39 13.85 -16.33 20.82
N GLN A 40 13.18 -15.93 21.90
CA GLN A 40 11.95 -15.12 21.82
C GLN A 40 12.21 -13.76 21.17
N LEU A 41 13.24 -13.04 21.63
CA LEU A 41 13.65 -11.76 21.03
C LEU A 41 13.96 -11.89 19.54
N LYS A 42 14.68 -12.95 19.13
CA LYS A 42 14.95 -13.22 17.72
C LYS A 42 13.67 -13.43 16.93
N LYS A 43 12.73 -14.22 17.47
CA LYS A 43 11.46 -14.50 16.81
C LYS A 43 10.64 -13.22 16.60
N GLU A 44 10.54 -12.36 17.62
CA GLU A 44 9.79 -11.10 17.53
C GLU A 44 10.42 -10.10 16.55
N VAL A 45 11.75 -9.96 16.56
CA VAL A 45 12.45 -9.12 15.58
C VAL A 45 12.21 -9.65 14.17
N HIS A 46 12.25 -10.97 13.95
CA HIS A 46 11.97 -11.57 12.64
C HIS A 46 10.52 -11.42 12.20
N THR A 47 9.55 -11.56 13.10
CA THR A 47 8.13 -11.30 12.79
C THR A 47 7.93 -9.85 12.37
N SER A 48 8.47 -8.90 13.14
CA SER A 48 8.40 -7.47 12.82
C SER A 48 9.05 -7.15 11.46
N LEU A 49 10.15 -7.80 11.11
CA LEU A 49 10.80 -7.64 9.81
C LEU A 49 9.93 -8.11 8.65
N ASN A 50 9.24 -9.24 8.81
CA ASN A 50 8.36 -9.79 7.77
C ASN A 50 7.16 -8.87 7.53
N ASP A 51 6.55 -8.37 8.61
CA ASP A 51 5.43 -7.43 8.52
C ASP A 51 5.85 -6.14 7.80
N PHE A 52 7.08 -5.67 8.04
CA PHE A 52 7.65 -4.50 7.37
C PHE A 52 7.93 -4.74 5.88
N GLU A 53 8.40 -5.93 5.50
CA GLU A 53 8.56 -6.33 4.10
C GLU A 53 7.23 -6.36 3.35
N ASP A 54 6.20 -6.93 3.98
CA ASP A 54 4.85 -6.99 3.43
C ASP A 54 4.25 -5.58 3.27
N TYR A 55 4.48 -4.70 4.24
CA TYR A 55 4.09 -3.29 4.14
C TYR A 55 4.69 -2.62 2.91
N TYR A 56 6.02 -2.69 2.73
CA TYR A 56 6.67 -2.06 1.56
C TYR A 56 6.29 -2.70 0.24
N LYS A 57 6.01 -4.00 0.23
CA LYS A 57 5.49 -4.68 -0.95
C LYS A 57 4.13 -4.10 -1.34
N ARG A 58 3.20 -4.01 -0.39
CA ARG A 58 1.86 -3.41 -0.60
C ARG A 58 1.95 -1.94 -0.99
N GLU A 59 2.86 -1.19 -0.39
CA GLU A 59 3.06 0.23 -0.74
C GLU A 59 3.52 0.39 -2.20
N ARG A 60 4.45 -0.46 -2.66
CA ARG A 60 4.89 -0.46 -4.06
C ARG A 60 3.77 -0.86 -5.02
N GLU A 61 3.02 -1.90 -4.70
CA GLU A 61 1.85 -2.33 -5.49
C GLU A 61 0.81 -1.20 -5.58
N MET A 62 0.51 -0.53 -4.47
CA MET A 62 -0.36 0.64 -4.45
C MET A 62 0.12 1.76 -5.36
N ARG A 63 1.41 2.08 -5.36
CA ARG A 63 1.98 3.12 -6.25
C ARG A 63 1.86 2.71 -7.71
N GLN A 64 2.14 1.45 -8.04
CA GLN A 64 2.00 0.93 -9.40
C GLN A 64 0.54 1.00 -9.88
N LEU A 65 -0.40 0.53 -9.07
CA LEU A 65 -1.83 0.58 -9.38
C LEU A 65 -2.32 2.02 -9.57
N LYS A 66 -1.85 2.98 -8.76
CA LYS A 66 -2.18 4.40 -8.95
C LYS A 66 -1.73 4.92 -10.30
N ASN A 67 -0.52 4.55 -10.73
CA ASN A 67 -0.01 4.96 -12.05
C ASN A 67 -0.81 4.30 -13.17
N GLU A 68 -1.13 3.01 -13.06
CA GLU A 68 -1.94 2.29 -14.04
C GLU A 68 -3.36 2.88 -14.17
N ILE A 69 -3.97 3.27 -13.05
CA ILE A 69 -5.26 3.98 -13.05
C ILE A 69 -5.13 5.32 -13.81
N ALA A 70 -4.06 6.08 -13.56
CA ALA A 70 -3.84 7.35 -14.25
C ALA A 70 -3.71 7.14 -15.78
N GLU A 71 -2.93 6.16 -16.21
CA GLU A 71 -2.78 5.81 -17.63
C GLU A 71 -4.10 5.35 -18.27
N LEU A 72 -4.91 4.57 -17.56
CA LEU A 72 -6.22 4.12 -18.04
C LEU A 72 -7.22 5.29 -18.16
N ILE A 73 -7.15 6.25 -17.24
CA ILE A 73 -7.96 7.48 -17.32
C ILE A 73 -7.58 8.28 -18.57
N GLU A 74 -6.28 8.47 -18.83
CA GLU A 74 -5.80 9.18 -20.01
C GLU A 74 -6.25 8.50 -21.31
N LYS A 75 -6.02 7.19 -21.45
CA LYS A 75 -6.47 6.40 -22.61
C LYS A 75 -7.99 6.47 -22.82
N ARG A 76 -8.76 6.51 -21.72
CA ARG A 76 -10.22 6.66 -21.79
C ARG A 76 -10.61 8.03 -22.33
N GLU A 77 -9.95 9.10 -21.91
CA GLU A 77 -10.22 10.44 -22.42
C GLU A 77 -9.85 10.57 -23.91
N GLU A 78 -8.71 10.00 -24.32
CA GLU A 78 -8.34 9.93 -25.74
C GLU A 78 -9.40 9.22 -26.58
N ALA A 79 -9.83 8.02 -26.14
CA ALA A 79 -10.87 7.25 -26.83
C ALA A 79 -12.20 8.01 -26.89
N ARG A 80 -12.55 8.74 -25.82
CA ARG A 80 -13.76 9.56 -25.78
C ARG A 80 -13.68 10.70 -26.79
N ASN A 81 -12.56 11.44 -26.82
CA ASN A 81 -12.37 12.55 -27.75
C ASN A 81 -12.46 12.08 -29.20
N LEU A 82 -11.85 10.93 -29.50
CA LEU A 82 -11.87 10.33 -30.83
C LEU A 82 -13.29 9.87 -31.23
N TYR A 83 -14.04 9.32 -30.27
CA TYR A 83 -15.44 8.96 -30.47
C TYR A 83 -16.34 10.18 -30.72
N GLU A 84 -16.20 11.24 -29.94
CA GLU A 84 -16.99 12.47 -30.10
C GLU A 84 -16.63 13.20 -31.41
N ALA A 85 -15.36 13.18 -31.81
CA ALA A 85 -14.91 13.72 -33.10
C ALA A 85 -15.48 12.92 -34.29
N THR A 86 -15.44 11.59 -34.22
CA THR A 86 -16.01 10.75 -35.29
C THR A 86 -17.53 10.86 -35.37
N ARG A 87 -18.20 10.94 -34.21
CA ARG A 87 -19.64 11.18 -34.14
C ARG A 87 -20.03 12.50 -34.79
N SER A 88 -19.40 13.61 -34.40
CA SER A 88 -19.67 14.92 -34.99
C SER A 88 -19.36 14.95 -36.49
N PHE A 89 -18.28 14.30 -36.94
CA PHE A 89 -18.00 14.13 -38.36
C PHE A 89 -19.13 13.40 -39.10
N LEU A 90 -19.60 12.26 -38.58
CA LEU A 90 -20.69 11.50 -39.22
C LEU A 90 -22.04 12.25 -39.22
N GLU A 91 -22.31 13.02 -38.16
CA GLU A 91 -23.48 13.91 -38.08
C GLU A 91 -23.42 15.02 -39.14
N THR A 92 -22.26 15.67 -39.30
CA THR A 92 -22.07 16.73 -40.32
C THR A 92 -22.17 16.21 -41.76
N GLN A 93 -21.74 14.97 -42.01
CA GLN A 93 -21.87 14.31 -43.32
C GLN A 93 -23.26 13.74 -43.58
N GLY A 94 -24.18 13.78 -42.61
CA GLY A 94 -25.54 13.26 -42.74
C GLY A 94 -25.62 11.73 -42.88
N LEU A 95 -24.55 11.01 -42.54
CA LEU A 95 -24.44 9.56 -42.75
C LEU A 95 -25.10 8.75 -41.63
N LYS A 96 -25.00 9.20 -40.37
CA LYS A 96 -25.61 8.56 -39.19
C LYS A 96 -25.86 9.59 -38.08
N THR A 97 -27.12 9.98 -37.90
CA THR A 97 -27.52 11.03 -36.94
C THR A 97 -27.91 10.50 -35.56
N ASP A 98 -28.11 9.19 -35.41
CA ASP A 98 -28.58 8.55 -34.18
C ASP A 98 -27.49 7.70 -33.50
N MET A 99 -26.29 8.27 -33.37
CA MET A 99 -25.21 7.63 -32.63
C MET A 99 -25.37 7.90 -31.13
N PRO A 100 -25.27 6.86 -30.27
CA PRO A 100 -25.35 7.05 -28.83
C PRO A 100 -24.17 7.90 -28.32
N PRO A 101 -24.30 8.54 -27.14
CA PRO A 101 -23.16 9.19 -26.49
C PRO A 101 -22.12 8.15 -26.03
N PHE A 102 -20.88 8.61 -25.82
CA PHE A 102 -19.82 7.75 -25.29
C PHE A 102 -20.25 7.10 -23.96
N PRO A 103 -19.99 5.80 -23.73
CA PRO A 103 -20.43 5.11 -22.53
C PRO A 103 -19.93 5.77 -21.25
N GLN A 104 -20.85 6.08 -20.35
CA GLN A 104 -20.51 6.52 -19.01
C GLN A 104 -20.38 5.29 -18.10
N HIS A 105 -19.22 5.15 -17.46
CA HIS A 105 -19.04 4.13 -16.44
C HIS A 105 -19.86 4.55 -15.21
N LYS A 106 -20.91 3.79 -14.88
CA LYS A 106 -21.57 3.91 -13.57
C LYS A 106 -20.62 3.26 -12.58
N GLY A 107 -20.11 4.01 -11.60
CA GLY A 107 -19.14 3.48 -10.64
C GLY A 107 -19.72 2.24 -9.94
N TYR A 108 -19.05 1.09 -10.09
CA TYR A 108 -19.37 -0.14 -9.34
C TYR A 108 -18.58 -0.25 -8.04
N LEU A 109 -17.96 0.84 -7.59
CA LEU A 109 -17.41 0.88 -6.24
C LEU A 109 -18.60 0.88 -5.28
N THR A 110 -18.88 -0.28 -4.67
CA THR A 110 -19.71 -0.35 -3.47
C THR A 110 -19.24 0.73 -2.52
N PRO A 111 -20.14 1.56 -1.95
CA PRO A 111 -19.75 2.55 -0.96
C PRO A 111 -18.93 1.83 0.11
N ALA A 112 -17.78 2.40 0.47
CA ALA A 112 -16.97 1.89 1.55
C ALA A 112 -17.89 1.69 2.75
N ILE A 113 -17.98 0.44 3.23
CA ILE A 113 -18.62 0.13 4.51
C ILE A 113 -17.90 1.02 5.51
N GLU A 114 -18.66 1.94 6.11
CA GLU A 114 -18.30 2.93 7.12
C GLU A 114 -16.87 2.74 7.67
N ALA A 115 -15.92 3.52 7.15
CA ALA A 115 -14.69 3.75 7.86
C ALA A 115 -15.08 4.54 9.12
N GLU A 116 -15.14 3.84 10.25
CA GLU A 116 -15.19 4.45 11.57
C GLU A 116 -13.86 5.22 11.73
N ASN A 117 -13.87 6.50 11.38
CA ASN A 117 -12.79 7.41 11.68
C ASN A 117 -12.75 7.54 13.21
N VAL A 118 -11.85 6.79 13.85
CA VAL A 118 -11.43 7.10 15.21
C VAL A 118 -10.50 8.31 15.10
N ASP A 119 -11.10 9.50 15.01
CA ASP A 119 -10.44 10.75 15.39
C ASP A 119 -10.24 10.70 16.91
N ASP A 120 -9.21 9.99 17.35
CA ASP A 120 -8.65 10.14 18.70
C ASP A 120 -7.22 9.62 18.67
N LEU A 121 -6.28 10.56 18.63
CA LEU A 121 -5.36 10.81 19.74
C LEU A 121 -4.42 11.96 19.35
N CYS A 122 -4.75 13.15 19.87
CA CYS A 122 -3.70 14.07 20.30
C CYS A 122 -2.81 13.35 21.31
N PHE A 123 -1.51 13.26 21.04
CA PHE A 123 -0.43 13.48 22.00
C PHE A 123 0.85 13.89 21.25
#